data_AF-A0A9Q0R4F0-F1
#
_entry.id   AF-A0A9Q0R4F0-F1
#
_cell.length_a   1.000
_cell.length_b   1.000
_cell.length_c   1.000
_cell.angle_alpha   90.00
_cell.angle_beta   90.00
_cell.angle_gamma   90.00
#
_symmetry.space_group_name_H-M   'P 1'
#
loop_
_entity.id
_entity.type
_entity.pdbx_description
1 polymer ?
#
loop_
_entity_poly.entity_id
_entity_poly.type
_entity_poly.pdbx_seq_one_letter_code
_entity_poly.pdbx_strand_id
1 'polypeptide(L)'
;MEDDIYYSPKYYDDEFEYRHVILPKPMGRKIPKDHLLSEKEWRGIGICMSRGWIHYHYHKPEPNILLFRRPLSEEQKHLQKQLGIQQI
;
A
#
# COMPACT_ATOMS: atom_id res chain seq x y z
N MET A 1 10.47 19.70 -4.89
CA MET A 1 9.94 18.41 -5.39
C MET A 1 8.85 17.97 -4.41
N GLU A 2 7.71 18.65 -4.41
CA GLU A 2 6.55 18.30 -3.55
C GLU A 2 5.49 17.47 -4.32
N ASP A 3 5.81 17.09 -5.55
CA ASP A 3 4.90 16.41 -6.49
C ASP A 3 5.16 14.90 -6.62
N ASP A 4 6.16 14.38 -5.89
CA ASP A 4 6.52 12.96 -5.98
C ASP A 4 5.69 12.10 -5.02
N ILE A 5 5.28 10.94 -5.52
CA ILE A 5 4.60 9.91 -4.75
C ILE A 5 5.63 9.21 -3.86
N TYR A 6 5.41 9.23 -2.55
CA TYR A 6 6.26 8.53 -1.59
C TYR A 6 5.75 7.11 -1.34
N TYR A 7 6.66 6.14 -1.31
CA TYR A 7 6.38 4.73 -1.05
C TYR A 7 7.09 4.29 0.23
N SER A 8 6.34 3.81 1.22
CA SER A 8 6.94 3.36 2.47
C SER A 8 7.77 2.08 2.28
N PRO A 9 8.69 1.78 3.20
CA PRO A 9 9.21 0.43 3.38
C PRO A 9 8.06 -0.57 3.53
N LYS A 10 8.29 -1.82 3.09
CA LYS A 10 7.32 -2.89 3.30
C LYS A 10 7.45 -3.40 4.73
N TYR A 11 6.32 -3.70 5.33
CA TYR A 11 6.22 -4.39 6.62
C TYR A 11 5.29 -5.58 6.45
N TYR A 12 5.37 -6.53 7.36
CA TYR A 12 4.82 -7.86 7.13
C TYR A 12 4.16 -8.39 8.39
N ASP A 13 3.10 -9.18 8.20
CA ASP A 13 2.60 -10.14 9.19
C ASP A 13 2.75 -11.56 8.64
N ASP A 14 2.09 -12.53 9.27
CA ASP A 14 2.12 -13.94 8.87
C ASP A 14 1.44 -14.24 7.51
N GLU A 15 0.55 -13.37 7.05
CA GLU A 15 -0.33 -13.63 5.90
C GLU A 15 -0.13 -12.64 4.73
N PHE A 16 0.28 -11.41 5.02
CA PHE A 16 0.30 -10.28 4.11
C PHE A 16 1.59 -9.45 4.23
N GLU A 17 2.00 -8.89 3.10
CA GLU A 17 2.88 -7.74 3.07
C GLU A 17 2.07 -6.45 2.94
N TYR A 18 2.52 -5.42 3.63
CA TYR A 18 1.87 -4.12 3.70
C TYR A 18 2.83 -3.02 3.28
N ARG A 19 2.25 -1.93 2.77
CA ARG A 19 2.92 -0.70 2.44
C ARG A 19 1.89 0.42 2.43
N HIS A 20 2.30 1.62 2.84
CA HIS A 20 1.52 2.82 2.60
C HIS A 20 2.17 3.67 1.50
N VAL A 21 1.32 4.33 0.73
CA VAL A 21 1.73 5.29 -0.30
C VAL A 21 1.20 6.65 0.10
N ILE A 22 2.09 7.63 0.13
CA ILE A 22 1.73 9.01 0.44
C ILE A 22 1.74 9.80 -0.85
N LEU A 23 0.57 10.30 -1.22
CA LEU A 23 0.40 11.15 -2.38
C LEU A 23 0.67 12.62 -2.02
N PRO A 24 1.07 13.43 -3.02
CA PRO A 24 1.01 14.88 -2.90
C PRO A 24 -0.38 15.36 -2.49
N LYS A 25 -0.46 16.35 -1.60
CA LYS A 25 -1.73 16.93 -1.11
C LYS A 25 -2.72 17.34 -2.23
N PRO A 26 -2.28 17.88 -3.38
CA PRO A 26 -3.19 18.18 -4.50
C PRO A 26 -3.84 16.94 -5.12
N MET A 27 -3.14 15.80 -5.14
CA MET A 27 -3.63 14.54 -5.71
C MET A 27 -4.58 13.84 -4.74
N GLY A 28 -4.21 13.75 -3.45
CA GLY A 28 -5.04 13.08 -2.44
C GLY A 28 -6.43 13.71 -2.26
N ARG A 29 -6.59 15.01 -2.55
CA ARG A 29 -7.90 15.68 -2.52
C ARG A 29 -8.87 15.23 -3.63
N LYS A 30 -8.35 14.67 -4.73
CA LYS A 30 -9.16 14.22 -5.88
C LYS A 30 -9.61 12.77 -5.76
N ILE A 31 -9.13 12.04 -4.76
CA ILE A 31 -9.40 10.61 -4.61
C ILE A 31 -10.82 10.40 -4.06
N PRO A 32 -11.61 9.50 -4.67
CA PRO A 32 -12.91 9.12 -4.14
C PRO A 32 -12.78 8.51 -2.74
N LYS A 33 -13.63 8.94 -1.80
CA LYS A 33 -13.63 8.50 -0.40
C LYS A 33 -14.77 7.53 -0.08
N ASP A 34 -15.60 7.23 -1.07
CA ASP A 34 -16.83 6.45 -0.98
C ASP A 34 -16.59 4.93 -1.13
N HIS A 35 -15.54 4.52 -1.83
CA HIS A 35 -15.22 3.12 -2.08
C HIS A 35 -13.71 2.90 -2.14
N LEU A 36 -13.21 1.69 -1.84
CA LEU A 36 -11.78 1.35 -1.96
C LEU A 36 -11.33 1.30 -3.43
N LEU A 37 -10.22 1.95 -3.75
CA LEU A 37 -9.63 1.93 -5.10
C LEU A 37 -9.24 0.52 -5.59
N SER A 38 -9.72 0.17 -6.78
CA SER A 38 -9.29 -1.00 -7.55
C SER A 38 -7.89 -0.80 -8.18
N GLU A 39 -7.27 -1.89 -8.63
CA GLU A 39 -5.96 -1.84 -9.31
C GLU A 39 -5.91 -0.88 -10.49
N LYS A 40 -7.00 -0.76 -11.25
CA LYS A 40 -7.07 0.16 -12.39
C LYS A 40 -7.11 1.62 -11.94
N GLU A 41 -7.83 1.92 -10.86
CA GLU A 41 -8.02 3.28 -10.37
C GLU A 41 -6.75 3.84 -9.74
N TRP A 42 -6.11 3.09 -8.84
CA TRP A 42 -4.87 3.56 -8.23
C TRP A 42 -3.71 3.63 -9.23
N ARG A 43 -3.66 2.73 -10.24
CA ARG A 43 -2.70 2.87 -11.35
C ARG A 43 -2.99 4.10 -12.21
N GLY A 44 -4.26 4.43 -12.43
CA GLY A 44 -4.67 5.64 -13.15
C GLY A 44 -4.28 6.94 -12.45
N ILE A 45 -4.16 6.92 -11.12
CA ILE A 45 -3.66 8.04 -10.32
C ILE A 45 -2.14 8.25 -10.50
N GLY A 46 -1.42 7.27 -11.08
CA GLY A 46 0.03 7.31 -11.27
C GLY A 46 0.82 6.52 -10.24
N ILE A 47 0.16 5.76 -9.37
CA ILE A 47 0.83 4.88 -8.42
C ILE A 47 1.38 3.66 -9.18
N CYS A 48 2.68 3.44 -9.06
CA CYS A 48 3.40 2.37 -9.74
C CYS A 48 3.92 1.36 -8.73
N MET A 49 3.32 0.17 -8.70
CA MET A 49 3.74 -0.95 -7.87
C MET A 49 3.67 -2.27 -8.64
N SER A 50 4.29 -3.31 -8.08
CA SER A 50 4.18 -4.69 -8.56
C SER A 50 2.71 -5.15 -8.57
N ARG A 51 2.45 -6.31 -9.19
CA ARG A 51 1.08 -6.87 -9.21
C ARG A 51 0.69 -7.41 -7.83
N GLY A 52 -0.62 -7.45 -7.58
CA GLY A 52 -1.22 -8.09 -6.41
C GLY A 52 -1.44 -7.19 -5.19
N TRP A 53 -1.13 -5.89 -5.28
CA TRP A 53 -1.45 -4.94 -4.21
C TRP A 53 -2.93 -4.56 -4.20
N ILE A 54 -3.52 -4.63 -3.01
CA ILE A 54 -4.93 -4.37 -2.75
C ILE A 54 -5.02 -3.18 -1.80
N HIS A 55 -5.71 -2.13 -2.22
CA HIS A 55 -6.06 -1.03 -1.33
C HIS A 55 -7.14 -1.51 -0.35
N TYR A 56 -6.80 -1.63 0.93
CA TYR A 56 -7.66 -2.32 1.90
C TYR A 56 -8.27 -1.42 2.96
N HIS A 57 -7.72 -0.21 3.14
CA HIS A 57 -8.21 0.68 4.19
C HIS A 57 -7.94 2.16 3.91
N TYR A 58 -8.81 3.00 4.44
CA TYR A 58 -8.72 4.45 4.37
C TYR A 58 -8.09 5.03 5.64
N HIS A 59 -7.07 5.85 5.47
CA HIS A 59 -6.56 6.65 6.57
C HIS A 59 -7.39 7.94 6.70
N LYS A 60 -8.37 7.94 7.62
CA LYS A 60 -9.34 9.05 7.79
C LYS A 60 -8.67 10.42 8.07
N PRO A 61 -7.63 10.53 8.93
CA PRO A 61 -7.00 11.82 9.22
C PRO A 61 -6.26 12.43 8.02
N GLU A 62 -5.54 11.61 7.25
CA GLU A 62 -4.73 12.05 6.11
C GLU A 62 -5.14 11.29 4.83
N PRO A 63 -6.07 11.85 4.01
CA PRO A 63 -6.64 11.15 2.86
C PRO A 63 -5.66 10.93 1.71
N ASN A 64 -4.50 11.60 1.76
CA ASN A 64 -3.39 11.40 0.84
C ASN A 64 -2.57 10.16 1.18
N ILE A 65 -2.84 9.48 2.29
CA ILE A 65 -2.22 8.21 2.66
C ILE A 65 -3.13 7.06 2.24
N LEU A 66 -2.64 6.23 1.33
CA LEU A 66 -3.32 5.02 0.85
C LEU A 66 -2.64 3.78 1.43
N LEU A 67 -3.44 2.86 1.98
CA LEU A 67 -2.95 1.66 2.64
C LEU A 67 -3.14 0.43 1.76
N PHE A 68 -2.04 -0.22 1.41
CA PHE A 68 -2.03 -1.40 0.56
C PHE A 68 -1.59 -2.63 1.31
N ARG A 69 -2.18 -3.78 0.95
CA ARG A 69 -1.76 -5.10 1.38
C ARG A 69 -1.64 -6.04 0.18
N ARG A 70 -0.80 -7.05 0.27
CA ARG A 70 -0.66 -8.10 -0.74
C ARG A 70 -0.44 -9.44 -0.02
N PRO A 71 -1.18 -10.50 -0.37
CA PRO A 71 -0.99 -11.80 0.26
C PRO A 71 0.41 -12.34 -0.05
N LEU A 72 1.04 -12.94 0.95
CA LEU A 72 2.33 -13.61 0.82
C LEU A 72 2.14 -14.97 0.15
N SER A 73 3.07 -15.35 -0.72
CA SER A 73 3.17 -16.74 -1.17
C SER A 73 3.67 -17.64 -0.04
N GLU A 74 3.41 -18.94 -0.13
CA GLU A 74 3.90 -19.92 0.85
C GLU A 74 5.43 -19.90 0.99
N GLU A 75 6.15 -19.67 -0.10
CA GLU A 75 7.60 -19.47 -0.11
C GLU A 75 8.01 -18.22 0.68
N GLN A 76 7.31 -17.10 0.48
CA GLN A 76 7.58 -15.86 1.21
C GLN A 76 7.31 -16.00 2.71
N LYS A 77 6.25 -16.73 3.09
CA LYS A 77 5.96 -17.04 4.50
C LYS A 77 7.09 -17.86 5.12
N HIS A 78 7.58 -18.88 4.41
CA HIS A 78 8.69 -19.71 4.88
C HIS A 78 9.97 -18.88 5.08
N LEU A 79 10.32 -18.04 4.09
CA LEU A 79 11.49 -17.17 4.16
C LEU A 79 11.41 -16.17 5.31
N GLN A 80 10.25 -15.56 5.56
CA GLN A 80 10.08 -14.65 6.69
C GLN A 80 10.27 -15.34 8.03
N LYS A 81 9.76 -16.55 8.17
CA LYS A 81 9.94 -17.36 9.38
C LYS A 81 11.41 -17.72 9.60
N GLN A 82 12.18 -17.96 8.53
CA GLN A 82 13.62 -18.21 8.61
C GLN A 82 14.43 -16.96 8.95
N LEU A 83 14.00 -15.78 8.47
CA LEU A 83 14.72 -14.52 8.66
C LEU A 83 14.42 -13.83 10.01
N GLY A 84 13.44 -14.32 10.78
CA GLY A 84 13.12 -13.78 12.10
C GLY A 84 12.70 -12.31 12.08
N ILE A 85 12.11 -11.85 10.98
CA ILE A 85 11.66 -10.46 10.82
C ILE A 85 10.55 -10.22 11.84
N GLN A 86 10.84 -9.36 12.84
CA GLN A 86 9.93 -9.06 13.94
C GLN A 86 8.60 -8.53 13.40
N GLN A 87 7.53 -9.26 13.74
CA GLN A 87 6.14 -8.86 13.58
C GLN A 87 5.87 -7.59 14.42
N ILE A 88 5.08 -6.66 13.89
CA ILE A 88 4.52 -5.54 14.67
C ILE A 88 3.25 -6.05 15.36
#